data_AF-A0A162S378-F1
#
_entry.id   AF-A0A162S378-F1
#
_cell.length_a   1.000
_cell.length_b   1.000
_cell.length_c   1.000
_cell.angle_alpha   90.00
_cell.angle_beta   90.00
_cell.angle_gamma   90.00
#
_symmetry.space_group_name_H-M   'P 1'
#
loop_
_entity.id
_entity.type
_entity.pdbx_description
1 polymer ?
#
loop_
_entity_poly.entity_id
_entity_poly.type
_entity_poly.pdbx_seq_one_letter_code
_entity_poly.pdbx_strand_id
1 'polypeptide(L)'
;MGLKMWYNVFLWAMFSSIFIHSVAAIIAFLTLRKHAVGRFYSIIILLMGVVTPLTTGAVTSAVVSFVYENSGLVMARWHVALWGVGQTFCGACFGFTRILAVL
;
A
#
# COMPACT_ATOMS: atom_id res chain seq x y z
N MET A 1 3.13 -2.14 23.74
CA MET A 1 3.55 -0.92 23.01
C MET A 1 3.46 -1.15 21.50
N GLY A 2 3.78 -2.36 21.04
CA GLY A 2 3.80 -2.77 19.64
C GLY A 2 2.45 -2.74 18.94
N LEU A 3 1.35 -3.15 19.58
CA LEU A 3 0.01 -3.05 18.96
C LEU A 3 -0.31 -1.63 18.46
N LYS A 4 0.10 -0.60 19.21
CA LYS A 4 -0.10 0.81 18.82
C LYS A 4 0.83 1.20 17.66
N MET A 5 2.06 0.70 17.65
CA MET A 5 3.03 0.96 16.57
C MET A 5 2.61 0.27 15.27
N TRP A 6 2.29 -1.02 15.37
CA TRP A 6 1.72 -1.82 14.29
C TRP A 6 0.54 -1.11 13.63
N TYR A 7 -0.46 -0.75 14.43
CA TYR A 7 -1.68 -0.11 13.95
C TYR A 7 -1.38 1.20 13.22
N ASN A 8 -0.50 2.03 13.78
CA ASN A 8 -0.16 3.31 13.17
C ASN A 8 0.62 3.15 11.84
N VAL A 9 1.56 2.20 11.75
CA VAL A 9 2.29 1.92 10.50
C VAL A 9 1.33 1.36 9.45
N PHE A 10 0.47 0.42 9.86
CA PHE A 10 -0.54 -0.17 9.00
C PHE A 10 -1.53 0.87 8.45
N LEU A 11 -2.00 1.80 9.28
CA LEU A 11 -2.88 2.89 8.84
C LEU A 11 -2.22 3.76 7.79
N TRP A 12 -0.94 4.12 7.98
CA TRP A 12 -0.20 4.89 6.99
C TRP A 12 -0.03 4.11 5.68
N ALA A 13 0.25 2.81 5.74
CA ALA A 13 0.33 1.95 4.56
C ALA A 13 -1.02 1.82 3.82
N MET A 14 -2.12 1.64 4.56
CA MET A 14 -3.47 1.61 3.99
C MET A 14 -3.83 2.94 3.33
N PHE A 15 -3.57 4.06 4.02
CA PHE A 15 -3.87 5.39 3.50
C PHE A 15 -3.09 5.67 2.21
N SER A 16 -1.78 5.43 2.18
CA SER A 16 -0.97 5.64 0.99
C SER A 16 -1.36 4.73 -0.16
N SER A 17 -1.69 3.47 0.12
CA SER A 17 -2.15 2.52 -0.89
C SER A 17 -3.47 2.95 -1.51
N ILE A 18 -4.48 3.30 -0.70
CA ILE A 18 -5.77 3.78 -1.20
C ILE A 18 -5.59 5.06 -2.01
N PHE A 19 -4.75 5.99 -1.55
CA PHE A 19 -4.48 7.24 -2.26
C PHE A 19 -3.92 6.99 -3.67
N ILE A 20 -2.86 6.20 -3.78
CA ILE A 20 -2.22 5.89 -5.08
C ILE A 20 -3.18 5.12 -6.00
N HIS A 21 -3.89 4.11 -5.48
CA HIS A 21 -4.84 3.34 -6.29
C HIS A 21 -6.06 4.17 -6.70
N SER A 22 -6.48 5.15 -5.89
CA SER A 22 -7.55 6.09 -6.26
C SER A 22 -7.14 6.97 -7.43
N VAL A 23 -5.92 7.54 -7.39
CA VAL A 23 -5.37 8.32 -8.51
C VAL A 23 -5.26 7.44 -9.76
N ALA A 24 -4.71 6.23 -9.64
CA ALA A 24 -4.60 5.29 -10.75
C ALA A 24 -5.97 4.89 -11.32
N ALA A 25 -6.97 4.66 -10.47
CA ALA A 25 -8.32 4.31 -10.89
C ALA A 25 -9.03 5.45 -11.62
N ILE A 26 -8.85 6.70 -11.19
CA ILE A 26 -9.37 7.89 -11.86
C ILE A 26 -8.75 8.00 -13.26
N ILE A 27 -7.43 7.87 -13.38
CA ILE A 27 -6.72 7.91 -14.67
C ILE A 27 -7.22 6.78 -15.58
N ALA A 28 -7.30 5.56 -15.07
CA ALA A 28 -7.82 4.41 -15.80
C ALA A 28 -9.27 4.64 -16.24
N PHE A 29 -10.11 5.24 -15.38
CA PHE A 29 -11.52 5.46 -15.67
C PHE A 29 -11.67 6.50 -16.78
N LEU A 30 -10.97 7.63 -16.69
CA LEU A 30 -11.00 8.67 -17.72
C LEU A 30 -10.52 8.14 -19.07
N THR A 31 -9.53 7.26 -19.07
CA THR A 31 -8.95 6.66 -20.28
C THR A 31 -9.88 5.59 -20.88
N LEU A 32 -10.46 4.73 -20.05
CA LEU A 32 -11.19 3.54 -20.48
C LEU A 32 -12.72 3.68 -20.43
N ARG A 33 -13.27 4.84 -20.03
CA ARG A 33 -14.73 5.06 -19.89
C ARG A 33 -15.56 4.72 -21.13
N LYS A 34 -14.97 4.81 -22.33
CA LYS A 34 -15.61 4.52 -23.62
C LYS A 34 -15.63 3.02 -23.96
N HIS A 35 -14.83 2.19 -23.30
CA HIS A 35 -14.80 0.74 -23.50
C HIS A 35 -15.69 0.03 -22.48
N ALA A 36 -16.57 -0.87 -22.94
CA ALA A 36 -17.53 -1.58 -22.09
C ALA A 36 -16.86 -2.38 -20.96
N VAL A 37 -15.75 -3.08 -21.27
CA VAL A 37 -14.97 -3.86 -20.29
C VAL A 37 -13.95 -2.98 -19.54
N GLY A 38 -13.39 -1.97 -20.21
CA GLY A 38 -12.37 -1.09 -19.65
C GLY A 38 -12.81 -0.35 -18.38
N ARG A 39 -14.11 -0.09 -18.24
CA ARG A 39 -14.68 0.57 -17.05
C ARG A 39 -14.60 -0.29 -15.78
N PHE A 40 -14.58 -1.63 -15.91
CA PHE A 40 -14.44 -2.54 -14.76
C PHE A 40 -13.01 -2.58 -14.22
N TYR A 41 -12.00 -2.31 -15.04
CA TYR A 41 -10.59 -2.30 -14.60
C TYR A 41 -10.33 -1.25 -13.52
N SER A 42 -10.95 -0.06 -13.59
CA SER A 42 -10.83 0.95 -12.52
C SER A 42 -11.34 0.45 -11.17
N ILE A 43 -12.39 -0.38 -11.16
CA ILE A 43 -12.93 -0.97 -9.92
C ILE A 43 -11.93 -1.99 -9.36
N ILE A 44 -11.34 -2.82 -10.22
CA ILE A 44 -10.33 -3.80 -9.81
C ILE A 44 -9.09 -3.09 -9.22
N ILE A 45 -8.65 -1.99 -9.82
CA ILE A 45 -7.52 -1.18 -9.30
C ILE A 45 -7.84 -0.67 -7.89
N LEU A 46 -9.04 -0.14 -7.66
CA LEU A 46 -9.45 0.31 -6.32
C LEU A 46 -9.49 -0.84 -5.30
N LEU A 47 -10.03 -1.99 -5.70
CA LEU A 47 -10.10 -3.17 -4.83
C LEU A 47 -8.70 -3.65 -4.43
N MET A 48 -7.75 -3.69 -5.36
CA MET A 48 -6.37 -4.05 -5.07
C MET A 48 -5.71 -3.06 -4.11
N GLY A 49 -6.06 -1.78 -4.19
CA GLY A 49 -5.61 -0.76 -3.25
C GLY A 49 -5.99 -0.99 -1.79
N VAL A 50 -6.97 -1.87 -1.53
CA VAL A 50 -7.41 -2.26 -0.18
C VAL A 50 -6.95 -3.68 0.17
N VAL A 51 -7.11 -4.65 -0.75
CA VAL A 51 -6.76 -6.06 -0.51
C VAL A 51 -5.26 -6.25 -0.27
N THR A 52 -4.41 -5.54 -1.03
CA THR A 52 -2.96 -5.64 -0.88
C THR A 52 -2.49 -5.15 0.48
N PRO A 53 -2.79 -3.92 0.95
CA PRO A 53 -2.35 -3.49 2.28
C PRO A 53 -3.01 -4.29 3.41
N LEU A 54 -4.24 -4.77 3.27
CA LEU A 54 -4.89 -5.65 4.27
C LEU A 54 -4.10 -6.95 4.53
N THR A 55 -3.49 -7.50 3.48
CA THR A 55 -2.74 -8.75 3.57
C THR A 55 -1.28 -8.47 3.87
N THR A 56 -0.54 -7.91 2.92
CA THR A 56 0.91 -7.73 3.03
C THR A 56 1.28 -6.56 3.94
N GLY A 57 0.52 -5.46 3.91
CA GLY A 57 0.74 -4.29 4.76
C GLY A 57 0.52 -4.60 6.25
N ALA A 58 -0.51 -5.40 6.58
CA ALA A 58 -0.75 -5.84 7.95
C ALA A 58 0.40 -6.70 8.49
N VAL A 59 0.88 -7.68 7.70
CA VAL A 59 1.98 -8.57 8.08
C VAL A 59 3.30 -7.80 8.20
N THR A 60 3.66 -6.99 7.21
CA THR A 60 4.93 -6.23 7.23
C THR A 60 4.95 -5.18 8.33
N SER A 61 3.82 -4.53 8.62
CA SER A 61 3.71 -3.64 9.79
C SER A 61 3.93 -4.38 11.11
N ALA A 62 3.51 -5.65 11.20
CA ALA A 62 3.67 -6.45 12.42
C ALA A 62 5.14 -6.77 12.66
N VAL A 63 5.85 -7.11 11.59
CA VAL A 63 7.30 -7.31 11.60
C VAL A 63 8.02 -6.03 12.01
N VAL A 64 7.66 -4.86 11.45
CA VAL A 64 8.28 -3.57 11.84
C VAL A 64 8.07 -3.30 13.33
N SER A 65 6.83 -3.45 13.83
CA SER A 65 6.54 -3.28 15.26
C SER A 65 7.39 -4.21 16.12
N PHE A 66 7.47 -5.49 15.75
CA PHE A 66 8.24 -6.50 16.47
C PHE A 66 9.73 -6.15 16.52
N VAL A 67 10.32 -5.70 15.41
CA VAL A 67 11.73 -5.30 15.35
C VAL A 67 12.01 -4.12 16.28
N TYR A 68 11.14 -3.11 16.30
CA TYR A 68 11.32 -1.97 17.20
C TYR A 68 11.18 -2.35 18.68
N GLU A 69 10.26 -3.27 19.01
CA GLU A 69 10.11 -3.76 20.39
C GLU A 69 11.36 -4.52 20.88
N ASN A 70 11.98 -5.32 20.02
CA ASN A 70 13.15 -6.12 20.39
C ASN A 70 14.49 -5.36 20.28
N SER A 71 14.54 -4.27 19.52
CA SER A 71 15.76 -3.46 19.34
C SER A 71 15.91 -2.34 20.37
N GLY A 72 14.90 -2.11 21.21
CA GLY A 72 14.88 -0.99 22.16
C GLY A 72 14.80 0.39 21.50
N LEU A 73 14.52 0.45 20.19
CA LEU A 73 14.42 1.68 19.44
C LEU A 73 13.07 2.37 19.70
N VAL A 74 13.10 3.68 19.88
CA VAL A 74 11.88 4.49 20.01
C VAL A 74 11.42 4.94 18.63
N MET A 75 10.22 4.52 18.24
CA MET A 75 9.62 4.89 16.96
C MET A 75 9.10 6.33 16.99
N ALA A 76 9.88 7.25 16.42
CA ALA A 76 9.42 8.64 16.28
C ALA A 76 8.24 8.74 15.28
N ARG A 77 7.38 9.75 15.45
CA ARG A 77 6.16 9.94 14.62
C ARG A 77 6.42 9.92 13.11
N TRP A 78 7.54 10.47 12.65
CA TRP A 78 7.87 10.50 11.23
C TRP A 78 8.27 9.13 10.67
N HIS A 79 8.92 8.27 11.46
CA HIS A 79 9.29 6.91 11.04
C HIS A 79 8.06 6.08 10.75
N VAL A 80 6.98 6.26 11.50
CA VAL A 80 5.71 5.55 11.28
C VAL A 80 5.17 5.83 9.87
N ALA A 81 5.14 7.10 9.47
CA ALA A 81 4.71 7.49 8.14
C ALA A 81 5.66 6.96 7.07
N LEU A 82 6.98 7.04 7.30
CA LEU A 82 7.98 6.56 6.35
C LEU A 82 7.90 5.04 6.13
N TRP A 83 7.72 4.25 7.19
CA TRP A 83 7.52 2.80 7.07
C TRP A 83 6.23 2.44 6.36
N GLY A 84 5.11 3.11 6.68
CA GLY A 84 3.83 2.83 6.04
C GLY A 84 3.82 3.20 4.55
N VAL A 85 4.25 4.42 4.22
CA VAL A 85 4.36 4.88 2.82
C VAL A 85 5.41 4.08 2.06
N GLY A 86 6.55 3.76 2.70
CA GLY A 86 7.64 2.99 2.11
C GLY A 86 7.20 1.59 1.67
N GLN A 87 6.37 0.89 2.45
CA GLN A 87 5.81 -0.40 2.05
C GLN A 87 4.99 -0.28 0.75
N THR A 88 4.18 0.77 0.62
CA THR A 88 3.37 1.02 -0.59
C THR A 88 4.25 1.35 -1.79
N PHE A 89 5.28 2.18 -1.60
CA PHE A 89 6.22 2.54 -2.65
C PHE A 89 7.00 1.32 -3.16
N CYS A 90 7.58 0.53 -2.26
CA CYS A 90 8.27 -0.71 -2.62
C CYS A 90 7.34 -1.67 -3.37
N GLY A 91 6.10 -1.84 -2.88
CA GLY A 91 5.09 -2.65 -3.56
C GLY A 91 4.79 -2.18 -4.98
N ALA A 92 4.67 -0.86 -5.19
CA ALA A 92 4.50 -0.28 -6.51
C ALA A 92 5.70 -0.56 -7.42
N CYS A 93 6.94 -0.36 -6.94
CA CYS A 93 8.16 -0.66 -7.69
C CYS A 93 8.20 -2.14 -8.14
N PHE A 94 7.94 -3.09 -7.25
CA PHE A 94 7.89 -4.50 -7.61
C PHE A 94 6.76 -4.82 -8.60
N GLY A 95 5.61 -4.16 -8.45
CA GLY A 95 4.50 -4.26 -9.40
C GLY A 95 4.89 -3.81 -10.81
N PHE A 96 5.58 -2.67 -10.94
CA PHE A 96 6.09 -2.19 -12.22
C PHE A 96 7.09 -3.16 -12.84
N THR A 97 8.04 -3.69 -12.07
CA THR A 97 9.01 -4.68 -12.55
C THR A 97 8.33 -5.94 -13.06
N ARG A 98 7.25 -6.40 -12.40
CA ARG A 98 6.49 -7.58 -12.86
C ARG A 98 5.78 -7.33 -14.18
N ILE A 99 5.21 -6.15 -14.39
CA ILE A 99 4.58 -5.78 -15.67
C ILE A 99 5.64 -5.78 -16.77
N LEU A 100 6.82 -5.22 -16.50
CA LEU A 100 7.94 -5.16 -17.43
C LEU A 100 8.51 -6.53 -17.80
N ALA A 101 8.41 -7.51 -16.91
CA ALA A 101 8.91 -8.87 -17.14
C ALA A 101 7.96 -9.77 -17.95
N VAL A 102 6.69 -9.38 -18.09
CA VAL A 102 5.64 -10.16 -18.80
C VAL A 102 5.30 -9.54 -20.17
N LEU A 103 5.73 -8.30 -20.40
CA LEU A 103 5.60 -7.59 -21.67
C LEU A 103 6.81 -7.88 -22.58
#